data_AF-A0A2X2Z8L0-F1
#
_entry.id   AF-A0A2X2Z8L0-F1
#
_cell.length_a   1.000
_cell.length_b   1.000
_cell.length_c   1.000
_cell.angle_alpha   90.00
_cell.angle_beta   90.00
_cell.angle_gamma   90.00
#
_symmetry.space_group_name_H-M   'P 1'
#
loop_
_entity.id
_entity.type
_entity.pdbx_description
1 polymer ?
#
loop_
_entity_poly.entity_id
_entity_poly.type
_entity_poly.pdbx_seq_one_letter_code
_entity_poly.pdbx_strand_id
1 'polypeptide(L)'
;MKKLSVLSFILTVSAFNAQVISGTIISKNENQPISYVKIGVDKKTIGTISDGKGNFSIDLTGLDLQQKVKIEVPGYDLYEETVQNFKKNDQQKVFLNEKTKTIKEIAIKPKKLVDKNWGVKTKTKSVLYFVNPAGDKAGFLGETALQFNTKKRSKIKNINLNIARYTSTEPVMMRYSIYSEKDGFPDENLLDEEITVQLTEDMIKDGTYTLDVNDHNIWVKGKFFVGIQFLKAFNGSIKISAALFKTGFIREFYGDWKKMTIAAPAINIDVKMDKNGKDTKDDDGGYADDDISQGWMADNSKNIEEANQSIYGKNDSAGKYLKLKDTDMYYEIYGEGEPLVLLHGNSGSIKDYYQQIPVLSKQYKVIAIDTRGQGKSKDTSKRDFTYKLFADDVKALADELKLDKINIAGWSDGGNTGLEFALKYPERLNKLITIGANTFPEGVEEKLIERFTNQMKQLNDLAPEETFGERRLLKIMLTQPNISKEDLNKIKSPVLVIAGDRDVIKPDHTEFISKQIPNAEKRIYKDTTHMVPFEKPDQLNADILSFLGKK
;
A
#
# COMPACT_ATOMS: atom_id res chain seq x y z
N MET A 1 -69.43 -25.90 -39.93
CA MET A 1 -68.19 -25.20 -40.34
C MET A 1 -67.61 -24.49 -39.11
N LYS A 2 -66.62 -25.08 -38.41
CA LYS A 2 -65.86 -24.43 -37.34
C LYS A 2 -64.40 -24.41 -37.78
N LYS A 3 -63.88 -23.22 -38.07
CA LYS A 3 -62.51 -22.99 -38.54
C LYS A 3 -61.54 -23.25 -37.37
N LEU A 4 -60.63 -24.20 -37.55
CA LEU A 4 -59.44 -24.36 -36.72
C LEU A 4 -58.48 -23.22 -37.06
N SER A 5 -58.22 -22.33 -36.09
CA SER A 5 -57.13 -21.37 -36.15
C SER A 5 -55.84 -22.05 -35.67
N VAL A 6 -54.95 -22.39 -36.61
CA VAL A 6 -53.59 -22.83 -36.33
C VAL A 6 -52.76 -21.58 -36.01
N LEU A 7 -52.29 -21.47 -34.77
CA LEU A 7 -51.38 -20.43 -34.33
C LEU A 7 -49.94 -20.91 -34.62
N SER A 8 -49.31 -20.35 -35.65
CA SER A 8 -47.88 -20.58 -35.92
C SER A 8 -47.03 -19.79 -34.93
N PHE A 9 -46.36 -20.51 -34.02
CA PHE A 9 -45.32 -19.94 -33.17
C PHE A 9 -44.05 -19.77 -34.01
N ILE A 10 -43.72 -18.53 -34.41
CA ILE A 10 -42.41 -18.20 -34.97
C ILE A 10 -41.43 -18.12 -33.81
N LEU A 11 -40.59 -19.15 -33.66
CA LEU A 11 -39.42 -19.10 -32.79
C LEU A 11 -38.37 -18.21 -33.49
N THR A 12 -38.30 -16.93 -33.14
CA THR A 12 -37.15 -16.09 -33.49
C THR A 12 -35.96 -16.54 -32.64
N VAL A 13 -35.11 -17.39 -33.21
CA VAL A 13 -33.78 -17.67 -32.65
C VAL A 13 -32.93 -16.43 -32.92
N SER A 14 -32.78 -15.57 -31.92
CA SER A 14 -31.78 -14.51 -31.92
C SER A 14 -30.40 -15.16 -31.85
N ALA A 15 -29.78 -15.40 -33.01
CA ALA A 15 -28.37 -15.76 -33.06
C ALA A 15 -27.54 -14.55 -32.59
N PHE A 16 -27.16 -14.54 -31.32
CA PHE A 16 -26.08 -13.68 -30.86
C PHE A 16 -24.79 -14.19 -31.51
N ASN A 17 -24.44 -13.63 -32.68
CA ASN A 17 -23.13 -13.86 -33.27
C ASN A 17 -22.07 -13.25 -32.33
N ALA A 18 -21.19 -14.09 -31.78
CA ALA A 18 -19.97 -13.62 -31.16
C ALA A 18 -19.15 -12.84 -32.21
N GLN A 19 -18.76 -11.60 -31.89
CA GLN A 19 -18.02 -10.71 -32.79
C GLN A 19 -16.59 -10.52 -32.29
N VAL A 20 -15.87 -11.65 -32.24
CA VAL A 20 -14.43 -11.66 -31.99
C VAL A 20 -13.73 -11.24 -33.27
N ILE A 21 -12.94 -10.16 -33.20
CA ILE A 21 -12.13 -9.65 -34.30
C ILE A 21 -10.68 -10.04 -34.05
N SER A 22 -10.04 -10.57 -35.08
CA SER A 22 -8.63 -10.94 -35.03
C SER A 22 -7.87 -10.29 -36.17
N GLY A 23 -6.60 -9.96 -35.93
CA GLY A 23 -5.78 -9.22 -36.87
C GLY A 23 -4.32 -9.15 -36.46
N THR A 24 -3.52 -8.42 -37.23
CA THR A 24 -2.12 -8.13 -36.92
C THR A 24 -1.88 -6.63 -36.93
N ILE A 25 -1.20 -6.10 -35.90
CA ILE A 25 -0.77 -4.70 -35.85
C ILE A 25 0.56 -4.56 -36.59
N ILE A 26 0.64 -3.62 -37.53
CA ILE A 26 1.77 -3.46 -38.45
C ILE A 26 2.20 -1.99 -38.51
N SER A 27 3.50 -1.75 -38.55
CA SER A 27 4.08 -0.43 -38.80
C SER A 27 3.88 -0.04 -40.26
N LYS A 28 3.33 1.15 -40.52
CA LYS A 28 2.93 1.52 -41.89
C LYS A 28 4.12 1.71 -42.81
N ASN A 29 5.20 2.31 -42.34
CA ASN A 29 6.35 2.61 -43.18
C ASN A 29 7.29 1.42 -43.30
N GLU A 30 7.51 0.67 -42.22
CA GLU A 30 8.44 -0.48 -42.24
C GLU A 30 7.77 -1.80 -42.62
N ASN A 31 6.44 -1.86 -42.59
CA ASN A 31 5.62 -3.05 -42.86
C ASN A 31 6.03 -4.26 -41.99
N GLN A 32 6.40 -3.99 -40.74
CA GLN A 32 6.76 -5.01 -39.75
C GLN A 32 5.68 -5.14 -38.68
N PRO A 33 5.45 -6.34 -38.13
CA PRO A 33 4.53 -6.50 -37.02
C PRO A 33 5.01 -5.76 -35.76
N ILE A 34 4.08 -5.16 -35.03
CA ILE A 34 4.37 -4.46 -33.77
C ILE A 34 3.93 -5.35 -32.62
N SER A 35 4.91 -5.79 -31.82
CA SER A 35 4.71 -6.73 -30.71
C SER A 35 4.02 -6.08 -29.51
N TYR A 36 3.20 -6.86 -28.79
CA TYR A 36 2.64 -6.50 -27.48
C TYR A 36 1.83 -5.20 -27.42
N VAL A 37 1.27 -4.75 -28.54
CA VAL A 37 0.44 -3.54 -28.63
C VAL A 37 -0.86 -3.70 -27.84
N LYS A 38 -1.29 -2.62 -27.20
CA LYS A 38 -2.55 -2.57 -26.45
C LYS A 38 -3.72 -2.18 -27.36
N ILE A 39 -4.71 -3.07 -27.49
CA ILE A 39 -5.92 -2.86 -28.29
C ILE A 39 -7.13 -2.95 -27.37
N GLY A 40 -8.01 -1.95 -27.36
CA GLY A 40 -9.19 -1.99 -26.51
C GLY A 40 -10.14 -0.86 -26.77
N VAL A 41 -11.08 -0.67 -25.85
CA VAL A 41 -12.11 0.36 -25.98
C VAL A 41 -11.83 1.48 -25.00
N ASP A 42 -11.92 2.72 -25.47
CA ASP A 42 -11.60 3.89 -24.66
C ASP A 42 -12.45 3.94 -23.38
N LYS A 43 -11.79 4.25 -22.24
CA LYS A 43 -12.39 4.28 -20.89
C LYS A 43 -13.08 3.00 -20.46
N LYS A 44 -12.71 1.85 -21.04
CA LYS A 44 -13.22 0.52 -20.68
C LYS A 44 -12.08 -0.41 -20.30
N THR A 45 -12.45 -1.44 -19.56
CA THR A 45 -11.55 -2.52 -19.15
C THR A 45 -11.39 -3.58 -20.25
N ILE A 46 -12.23 -3.53 -21.28
CA ILE A 46 -12.26 -4.50 -22.37
C ILE A 46 -11.12 -4.21 -23.35
N GLY A 47 -10.31 -5.25 -23.59
CA GLY A 47 -9.28 -5.22 -24.61
C GLY A 47 -8.36 -6.44 -24.55
N THR A 48 -7.31 -6.37 -25.34
CA THR A 48 -6.33 -7.44 -25.54
C THR A 48 -4.94 -6.83 -25.78
N ILE A 49 -3.92 -7.67 -25.64
CA ILE A 49 -2.54 -7.32 -25.96
C ILE A 49 -2.08 -8.25 -27.08
N SER A 50 -1.48 -7.68 -28.13
CA SER A 50 -0.99 -8.51 -29.24
C SER A 50 0.17 -9.41 -28.81
N ASP A 51 0.42 -10.49 -29.54
CA ASP A 51 1.55 -11.37 -29.28
C ASP A 51 2.88 -10.76 -29.79
N GLY A 52 3.98 -11.50 -29.64
CA GLY A 52 5.30 -11.09 -30.14
C GLY A 52 5.42 -11.04 -31.67
N LYS A 53 4.35 -11.32 -32.40
CA LYS A 53 4.22 -11.18 -33.86
C LYS A 53 3.11 -10.17 -34.22
N GLY A 54 2.66 -9.38 -33.26
CA GLY A 54 1.63 -8.37 -33.44
C GLY A 54 0.22 -8.90 -33.65
N ASN A 55 -0.02 -10.20 -33.52
CA ASN A 55 -1.36 -10.77 -33.69
C ASN A 55 -2.22 -10.52 -32.45
N PHE A 56 -3.48 -10.15 -32.66
CA PHE A 56 -4.44 -9.90 -31.59
C PHE A 56 -5.78 -10.58 -31.86
N SER A 57 -6.54 -10.76 -30.80
CA SER A 57 -7.96 -11.15 -30.86
C SER A 57 -8.71 -10.42 -29.76
N ILE A 58 -9.79 -9.72 -30.12
CA ILE A 58 -10.59 -8.88 -29.22
C ILE A 58 -12.07 -9.20 -29.39
N ASP A 59 -12.75 -9.43 -28.27
CA ASP A 59 -14.20 -9.59 -28.24
C ASP A 59 -14.89 -8.23 -28.07
N LEU A 60 -15.61 -7.81 -29.11
CA LEU A 60 -16.39 -6.57 -29.11
C LEU A 60 -17.90 -6.84 -29.06
N THR A 61 -18.31 -8.03 -28.63
CA THR A 61 -19.72 -8.44 -28.53
C THR A 61 -20.45 -7.57 -27.50
N GLY A 62 -21.66 -7.10 -27.85
CA GLY A 62 -22.51 -6.33 -26.93
C GLY A 62 -22.08 -4.89 -26.65
N LEU A 63 -21.01 -4.41 -27.28
CA LEU A 63 -20.55 -3.03 -27.14
C LEU A 63 -21.35 -2.04 -27.99
N ASP A 64 -21.45 -0.81 -27.48
CA ASP A 64 -22.06 0.30 -28.22
C ASP A 64 -21.21 0.62 -29.46
N LEU A 65 -21.88 0.65 -30.61
CA LEU A 65 -21.28 0.84 -31.92
C LEU A 65 -20.60 2.20 -32.09
N GLN A 66 -20.96 3.21 -31.28
CA GLN A 66 -20.34 4.54 -31.29
C GLN A 66 -19.13 4.66 -30.37
N GLN A 67 -18.87 3.66 -29.51
CA GLN A 67 -17.65 3.64 -28.70
C GLN A 67 -16.42 3.55 -29.60
N LYS A 68 -15.29 4.07 -29.13
CA LYS A 68 -14.04 4.06 -29.88
C LYS A 68 -13.15 2.89 -29.45
N VAL A 69 -12.72 2.10 -30.43
CA VAL A 69 -11.54 1.24 -30.31
C VAL A 69 -10.31 2.15 -30.36
N LYS A 70 -9.43 1.95 -29.39
CA LYS A 70 -8.20 2.70 -29.17
C LYS A 70 -7.00 1.75 -29.26
N ILE A 71 -6.00 2.14 -30.04
CA ILE A 71 -4.71 1.43 -30.14
C ILE A 71 -3.61 2.46 -29.89
N GLU A 72 -2.83 2.22 -28.84
CA GLU A 72 -1.81 3.15 -28.36
C GLU A 72 -0.50 2.40 -28.13
N VAL A 73 0.58 2.88 -28.76
CA VAL A 73 1.94 2.38 -28.62
C VAL A 73 2.93 3.55 -28.77
N PRO A 74 3.91 3.70 -27.88
CA PRO A 74 4.97 4.70 -28.01
C PRO A 74 5.62 4.69 -29.40
N GLY A 75 5.89 5.86 -29.96
CA GLY A 75 6.49 6.01 -31.30
C GLY A 75 5.49 6.02 -32.47
N TYR A 76 4.20 5.78 -32.23
CA TYR A 76 3.17 5.81 -33.27
C TYR A 76 2.06 6.81 -32.93
N ASP A 77 1.36 7.28 -33.96
CA ASP A 77 0.17 8.10 -33.82
C ASP A 77 -0.95 7.29 -33.15
N LEU A 78 -1.76 7.98 -32.35
CA LEU A 78 -2.93 7.37 -31.74
C LEU A 78 -3.91 6.90 -32.82
N TYR A 79 -4.25 5.62 -32.80
CA TYR A 79 -5.28 5.07 -33.68
C TYR A 79 -6.61 5.00 -32.92
N GLU A 80 -7.64 5.60 -33.50
CA GLU A 80 -9.01 5.56 -32.99
C GLU A 80 -10.01 5.29 -34.12
N GLU A 81 -10.92 4.36 -33.90
CA GLU A 81 -12.02 4.06 -34.82
C GLU A 81 -13.27 3.65 -34.04
N THR A 82 -14.48 3.90 -34.56
CA THR A 82 -15.69 3.41 -33.88
C THR A 82 -15.76 1.89 -33.90
N VAL A 83 -16.36 1.27 -32.88
CA VAL A 83 -16.60 -0.17 -32.83
C VAL A 83 -17.35 -0.64 -34.08
N GLN A 84 -18.27 0.19 -34.60
CA GLN A 84 -18.97 -0.10 -35.85
C GLN A 84 -18.03 -0.26 -37.05
N ASN A 85 -17.12 0.70 -37.26
CA ASN A 85 -16.24 0.69 -38.42
C ASN A 85 -15.13 -0.34 -38.24
N PHE A 86 -14.61 -0.48 -37.02
CA PHE A 86 -13.61 -1.48 -36.68
C PHE A 86 -14.12 -2.90 -36.98
N LYS A 87 -15.42 -3.17 -36.74
CA LYS A 87 -16.10 -4.43 -37.10
C LYS A 87 -16.31 -4.66 -38.60
N LYS A 88 -16.42 -3.59 -39.40
CA LYS A 88 -16.74 -3.67 -40.83
C LYS A 88 -15.51 -3.87 -41.71
N ASN A 89 -14.36 -3.34 -41.28
CA ASN A 89 -13.12 -3.49 -42.00
C ASN A 89 -12.61 -4.94 -41.86
N ASP A 90 -12.02 -5.49 -42.92
CA ASP A 90 -11.30 -6.77 -42.85
C ASP A 90 -10.01 -6.54 -42.06
N GLN A 91 -10.09 -6.64 -40.73
CA GLN A 91 -9.03 -6.28 -39.79
C GLN A 91 -7.85 -7.26 -39.79
N GLN A 92 -7.61 -8.02 -40.87
CA GLN A 92 -6.42 -8.86 -40.99
C GLN A 92 -5.13 -8.06 -40.71
N LYS A 93 -5.11 -6.77 -41.05
CA LYS A 93 -3.97 -5.87 -40.80
C LYS A 93 -4.43 -4.48 -40.36
N VAL A 94 -3.94 -4.02 -39.21
CA VAL A 94 -4.09 -2.64 -38.72
C VAL A 94 -2.75 -1.93 -38.87
N PHE A 95 -2.71 -0.87 -39.68
CA PHE A 95 -1.49 -0.09 -39.91
C PHE A 95 -1.42 1.13 -38.99
N LEU A 96 -0.32 1.25 -38.24
CA LEU A 96 -0.04 2.42 -37.40
C LEU A 96 1.00 3.32 -38.07
N ASN A 97 0.74 4.63 -38.07
CA ASN A 97 1.69 5.62 -38.60
C ASN A 97 2.76 5.92 -37.53
N GLU A 98 4.03 5.86 -37.91
CA GLU A 98 5.16 6.25 -37.08
C GLU A 98 5.18 7.77 -36.85
N LYS A 99 5.39 8.21 -35.62
CA LYS A 99 5.53 9.63 -35.27
C LYS A 99 6.81 10.19 -35.87
N THR A 100 6.71 11.27 -36.63
CA THR A 100 7.87 12.00 -37.12
C THR A 100 8.42 12.95 -36.05
N LYS A 101 9.73 12.88 -35.79
CA LYS A 101 10.43 13.81 -34.89
C LYS A 101 11.29 14.81 -35.63
N THR A 102 11.07 16.09 -35.35
CA THR A 102 12.02 17.15 -35.73
C THR A 102 13.14 17.21 -34.69
N ILE A 103 14.35 16.80 -35.08
CA ILE A 103 15.54 17.00 -34.27
C ILE A 103 15.90 18.49 -34.32
N LYS A 104 15.72 19.20 -33.21
CA LYS A 104 16.17 20.60 -33.08
C LYS A 104 17.67 20.63 -32.85
N GLU A 105 18.36 21.57 -33.50
CA GLU A 105 19.78 21.82 -33.26
C GLU A 105 20.03 22.14 -31.78
N ILE A 106 21.02 21.48 -31.17
CA ILE A 106 21.32 21.61 -29.75
C ILE A 106 22.67 22.29 -29.57
N ALA A 107 22.67 23.48 -28.97
CA ALA A 107 23.91 24.10 -28.51
C ALA A 107 24.45 23.32 -27.29
N ILE A 108 25.58 22.64 -27.47
CA ILE A 108 26.26 21.92 -26.38
C ILE A 108 26.88 22.94 -25.43
N LYS A 109 26.29 23.08 -24.24
CA LYS A 109 26.90 23.82 -23.13
C LYS A 109 27.37 22.81 -22.08
N PRO A 110 28.60 22.93 -21.56
CA PRO A 110 29.04 22.10 -20.44
C PRO A 110 28.09 22.30 -19.26
N LYS A 111 27.49 21.20 -18.79
CA LYS A 111 26.63 21.22 -17.60
C LYS A 111 27.21 20.29 -16.55
N LYS A 112 27.21 20.76 -15.30
CA LYS A 112 27.52 19.91 -14.15
C LYS A 112 26.26 19.13 -13.82
N LEU A 113 26.33 17.81 -13.90
CA LEU A 113 25.23 16.90 -13.55
C LEU A 113 25.46 16.34 -12.14
N VAL A 114 24.37 16.02 -11.45
CA VAL A 114 24.39 15.35 -10.14
C VAL A 114 23.48 14.13 -10.22
N ASP A 115 23.97 12.99 -9.73
CA ASP A 115 23.16 11.79 -9.58
C ASP A 115 22.25 11.90 -8.35
N LYS A 116 20.98 11.54 -8.51
CA LYS A 116 19.97 11.48 -7.45
C LYS A 116 19.14 10.20 -7.61
N ASN A 117 18.57 9.71 -6.52
CA ASN A 117 17.59 8.63 -6.55
C ASN A 117 16.28 9.12 -5.90
N TRP A 118 15.19 9.07 -6.67
CA TRP A 118 13.88 9.60 -6.31
C TRP A 118 12.82 8.50 -6.26
N GLY A 119 11.80 8.65 -5.42
CA GLY A 119 10.64 7.75 -5.37
C GLY A 119 10.60 6.89 -4.09
N VAL A 120 9.87 5.78 -4.16
CA VAL A 120 9.61 4.89 -3.04
C VAL A 120 10.65 3.77 -2.99
N LYS A 121 11.42 3.72 -1.91
CA LYS A 121 12.57 2.80 -1.73
C LYS A 121 12.29 1.61 -0.81
N THR A 122 11.10 1.54 -0.21
CA THR A 122 10.78 0.49 0.77
C THR A 122 10.80 -0.91 0.17
N LYS A 123 11.27 -1.88 0.94
CA LYS A 123 11.26 -3.32 0.61
C LYS A 123 10.32 -4.10 1.55
N THR A 124 9.31 -3.43 2.08
CA THR A 124 8.32 -4.00 2.99
C THR A 124 7.56 -5.16 2.35
N LYS A 125 7.10 -6.09 3.20
CA LYS A 125 6.15 -7.14 2.82
C LYS A 125 4.70 -6.65 2.78
N SER A 126 4.42 -5.41 3.18
CA SER A 126 3.13 -4.76 2.98
C SER A 126 2.89 -4.58 1.47
N VAL A 127 1.84 -5.22 0.93
CA VAL A 127 1.63 -5.34 -0.52
C VAL A 127 0.44 -4.49 -0.96
N LEU A 128 0.64 -3.68 -2.00
CA LEU A 128 -0.44 -2.98 -2.70
C LEU A 128 -0.80 -3.65 -4.03
N TYR A 129 0.20 -4.13 -4.76
CA TYR A 129 0.01 -4.68 -6.11
C TYR A 129 0.38 -6.15 -6.12
N PHE A 130 -0.66 -6.98 -6.08
CA PHE A 130 -0.58 -8.43 -6.22
C PHE A 130 -1.04 -8.81 -7.61
N VAL A 131 -0.19 -9.52 -8.33
CA VAL A 131 -0.50 -9.98 -9.67
C VAL A 131 -0.48 -11.50 -9.64
N ASN A 132 -1.67 -12.09 -9.72
CA ASN A 132 -1.89 -13.52 -9.84
C ASN A 132 -2.89 -13.79 -10.99
N PRO A 133 -2.38 -14.10 -12.19
CA PRO A 133 -3.20 -14.27 -13.39
C PRO A 133 -4.21 -15.43 -13.31
N ALA A 134 -3.99 -16.41 -12.42
CA ALA A 134 -4.88 -17.55 -12.23
C ALA A 134 -6.12 -17.20 -11.39
N GLY A 135 -6.03 -16.21 -10.50
CA GLY A 135 -7.10 -15.78 -9.59
C GLY A 135 -7.93 -14.60 -10.09
N ASP A 136 -7.37 -13.75 -10.95
CA ASP A 136 -8.04 -12.56 -11.49
C ASP A 136 -7.72 -12.36 -12.98
N LYS A 137 -8.47 -13.05 -13.85
CA LYS A 137 -8.29 -12.96 -15.30
C LYS A 137 -8.78 -11.63 -15.91
N ALA A 138 -9.64 -10.88 -15.21
CA ALA A 138 -10.24 -9.65 -15.72
C ALA A 138 -9.47 -8.38 -15.31
N GLY A 139 -8.84 -8.37 -14.13
CA GLY A 139 -8.03 -7.26 -13.60
C GLY A 139 -6.52 -7.39 -13.85
N PHE A 140 -6.03 -8.53 -14.33
CA PHE A 140 -4.60 -8.81 -14.56
C PHE A 140 -3.88 -7.75 -15.43
N LEU A 141 -4.57 -7.17 -16.42
CA LEU A 141 -3.98 -6.17 -17.34
C LEU A 141 -3.97 -4.75 -16.77
N GLY A 142 -4.21 -4.59 -15.47
CA GLY A 142 -4.10 -3.32 -14.77
C GLY A 142 -2.70 -2.71 -14.85
N GLU A 143 -2.65 -1.39 -14.71
CA GLU A 143 -1.41 -0.62 -14.65
C GLU A 143 -1.36 0.14 -13.33
N THR A 144 -0.18 0.19 -12.72
CA THR A 144 0.09 1.01 -11.54
C THR A 144 1.15 2.05 -11.86
N ALA A 145 1.07 3.23 -11.24
CA ALA A 145 2.02 4.30 -11.46
C ALA A 145 2.35 5.08 -10.18
N LEU A 146 3.52 5.70 -10.19
CA LEU A 146 4.01 6.59 -9.14
C LEU A 146 4.29 7.98 -9.73
N GLN A 147 3.84 9.03 -9.03
CA GLN A 147 4.09 10.41 -9.42
C GLN A 147 5.46 10.92 -8.96
N PHE A 148 6.10 11.69 -9.82
CA PHE A 148 7.35 12.38 -9.57
C PHE A 148 7.21 13.84 -9.97
N ASN A 149 8.04 14.70 -9.39
CA ASN A 149 8.12 16.11 -9.78
C ASN A 149 9.57 16.58 -9.78
N THR A 150 9.97 17.36 -10.78
CA THR A 150 11.29 18.01 -10.78
C THR A 150 11.25 19.39 -11.43
N LYS A 151 11.79 20.40 -10.75
CA LYS A 151 11.93 21.76 -11.31
C LYS A 151 13.02 21.84 -12.40
N LYS A 152 14.07 21.02 -12.27
CA LYS A 152 15.20 20.98 -13.19
C LYS A 152 15.01 19.88 -14.22
N ARG A 153 15.53 20.09 -15.43
CA ARG A 153 15.52 19.07 -16.47
C ARG A 153 16.45 17.94 -16.04
N SER A 154 15.94 16.72 -16.04
CA SER A 154 16.65 15.54 -15.53
C SER A 154 16.56 14.38 -16.51
N LYS A 155 17.65 13.62 -16.65
CA LYS A 155 17.67 12.38 -17.42
C LYS A 155 17.41 11.20 -16.49
N ILE A 156 16.44 10.35 -16.83
CA ILE A 156 16.24 9.07 -16.12
C ILE A 156 17.31 8.09 -16.61
N LYS A 157 18.02 7.47 -15.66
CA LYS A 157 19.06 6.47 -15.91
C LYS A 157 18.53 5.07 -15.68
N ASN A 158 17.90 4.85 -14.52
CA ASN A 158 17.37 3.55 -14.14
C ASN A 158 15.96 3.69 -13.59
N ILE A 159 15.15 2.65 -13.78
CA ILE A 159 13.87 2.46 -13.11
C ILE A 159 13.98 1.22 -12.23
N ASN A 160 13.74 1.39 -10.93
CA ASN A 160 13.89 0.37 -9.91
C ASN A 160 12.51 -0.04 -9.38
N LEU A 161 12.25 -1.34 -9.35
CA LEU A 161 11.03 -1.95 -8.82
C LEU A 161 11.38 -2.86 -7.65
N ASN A 162 10.86 -2.56 -6.46
CA ASN A 162 11.02 -3.43 -5.29
C ASN A 162 9.93 -4.50 -5.24
N ILE A 163 10.35 -5.76 -5.14
CA ILE A 163 9.51 -6.96 -5.24
C ILE A 163 9.60 -7.71 -3.91
N ALA A 164 8.47 -7.78 -3.20
CA ALA A 164 8.33 -8.46 -1.92
C ALA A 164 8.30 -9.99 -2.07
N ARG A 165 7.74 -10.50 -3.18
CA ARG A 165 7.69 -11.93 -3.50
C ARG A 165 7.58 -12.15 -5.01
N TYR A 166 8.34 -13.11 -5.52
CA TYR A 166 8.23 -13.63 -6.88
C TYR A 166 8.08 -15.15 -6.80
N THR A 167 7.09 -15.72 -7.49
CA THR A 167 6.85 -17.18 -7.47
C THR A 167 6.56 -17.76 -8.86
N SER A 168 6.80 -17.00 -9.92
CA SER A 168 6.53 -17.46 -11.28
C SER A 168 7.62 -18.43 -11.74
N THR A 169 7.24 -19.52 -12.40
CA THR A 169 8.20 -20.47 -12.98
C THR A 169 8.58 -20.14 -14.42
N GLU A 170 7.95 -19.10 -14.99
CA GLU A 170 8.23 -18.58 -16.33
C GLU A 170 8.52 -17.07 -16.29
N PRO A 171 9.22 -16.52 -17.30
CA PRO A 171 9.48 -15.08 -17.38
C PRO A 171 8.18 -14.27 -17.42
N VAL A 172 8.13 -13.21 -16.63
CA VAL A 172 6.97 -12.31 -16.57
C VAL A 172 7.19 -11.09 -17.44
N MET A 173 6.34 -10.94 -18.46
CA MET A 173 6.36 -9.80 -19.37
C MET A 173 5.79 -8.54 -18.70
N MET A 174 6.61 -7.50 -18.60
CA MET A 174 6.24 -6.19 -18.04
C MET A 174 6.50 -5.08 -19.06
N ARG A 175 5.67 -4.03 -19.01
CA ARG A 175 5.85 -2.77 -19.72
C ARG A 175 6.10 -1.64 -18.73
N TYR A 176 7.00 -0.74 -19.10
CA TYR A 176 7.24 0.53 -18.41
C TYR A 176 6.72 1.69 -19.25
N SER A 177 6.09 2.65 -18.57
CA SER A 177 5.51 3.85 -19.20
C SER A 177 5.96 5.10 -18.46
N ILE A 178 6.13 6.21 -19.18
CA ILE A 178 6.40 7.52 -18.57
C ILE A 178 5.31 8.46 -19.04
N TYR A 179 4.50 9.00 -18.15
CA TYR A 179 3.37 9.86 -18.52
C TYR A 179 3.60 11.31 -18.14
N SER A 180 3.08 12.23 -18.95
CA SER A 180 2.81 13.60 -18.54
C SER A 180 1.75 13.63 -17.44
N GLU A 181 1.66 14.77 -16.76
CA GLU A 181 0.62 15.03 -15.78
C GLU A 181 -0.41 16.01 -16.34
N LYS A 182 -1.69 15.68 -16.12
CA LYS A 182 -2.82 16.56 -16.38
C LYS A 182 -3.88 16.33 -15.30
N ASP A 183 -4.35 17.43 -14.71
CA ASP A 183 -5.41 17.43 -13.67
C ASP A 183 -5.14 16.48 -12.48
N GLY A 184 -3.87 16.25 -12.16
CA GLY A 184 -3.41 15.38 -11.09
C GLY A 184 -3.30 13.90 -11.45
N PHE A 185 -3.44 13.54 -12.73
CA PHE A 185 -3.42 12.15 -13.22
C PHE A 185 -2.42 11.94 -14.37
N PRO A 186 -1.99 10.68 -14.63
CA PRO A 186 -1.23 10.36 -15.83
C PRO A 186 -2.07 10.58 -17.10
N ASP A 187 -1.49 11.24 -18.10
CA ASP A 187 -2.19 11.62 -19.34
C ASP A 187 -1.55 11.01 -20.59
N GLU A 188 -0.56 11.67 -21.20
CA GLU A 188 0.08 11.22 -22.45
C GLU A 188 1.40 10.50 -22.17
N ASN A 189 1.66 9.40 -22.90
CA ASN A 189 2.94 8.71 -22.80
C ASN A 189 4.05 9.53 -23.49
N LEU A 190 5.12 9.81 -22.74
CA LEU A 190 6.28 10.61 -23.12
C LEU A 190 7.39 9.77 -23.79
N LEU A 191 7.23 8.45 -23.83
CA LEU A 191 8.19 7.56 -24.47
C LEU A 191 8.07 7.62 -26.00
N ASP A 192 9.22 7.50 -26.65
CA ASP A 192 9.34 7.46 -28.11
C ASP A 192 9.31 6.05 -28.66
N GLU A 193 9.61 5.08 -27.81
CA GLU A 193 9.65 3.67 -28.13
C GLU A 193 9.17 2.88 -26.92
N GLU A 194 8.64 1.70 -27.18
CA GLU A 194 8.08 0.87 -26.14
C GLU A 194 9.18 0.18 -25.33
N ILE A 195 9.06 0.23 -24.00
CA ILE A 195 10.01 -0.43 -23.09
C ILE A 195 9.32 -1.63 -22.47
N THR A 196 9.72 -2.83 -22.90
CA THR A 196 9.23 -4.10 -22.35
C THR A 196 10.37 -4.98 -21.82
N VAL A 197 10.07 -5.77 -20.80
CA VAL A 197 11.04 -6.63 -20.10
C VAL A 197 10.44 -8.00 -19.82
N GLN A 198 11.27 -9.03 -19.96
CA GLN A 198 11.02 -10.38 -19.45
C GLN A 198 11.69 -10.51 -18.09
N LEU A 199 10.94 -10.33 -17.01
CA LEU A 199 11.46 -10.44 -15.66
C LEU A 199 11.57 -11.91 -15.25
N THR A 200 12.74 -12.31 -14.75
CA THR A 200 12.97 -13.60 -14.10
C THR A 200 13.46 -13.40 -12.66
N GLU A 201 13.37 -14.44 -11.83
CA GLU A 201 13.74 -14.37 -10.41
C GLU A 201 15.21 -13.97 -10.21
N ASP A 202 16.12 -14.47 -11.05
CA ASP A 202 17.56 -14.20 -10.95
C ASP A 202 17.93 -12.74 -11.26
N MET A 203 17.06 -11.99 -11.94
CA MET A 203 17.22 -10.55 -12.18
C MET A 203 16.91 -9.69 -10.94
N ILE A 204 16.26 -10.28 -9.92
CA ILE A 204 15.90 -9.59 -8.68
C ILE A 204 17.06 -9.73 -7.69
N LYS A 205 17.76 -8.62 -7.41
CA LYS A 205 18.87 -8.57 -6.45
C LYS A 205 18.42 -7.86 -5.19
N ASP A 206 18.54 -8.53 -4.05
CA ASP A 206 18.12 -8.03 -2.74
C ASP A 206 16.67 -7.49 -2.72
N GLY A 207 15.76 -8.14 -3.43
CA GLY A 207 14.36 -7.73 -3.53
C GLY A 207 14.11 -6.53 -4.46
N THR A 208 15.07 -6.15 -5.31
CA THR A 208 14.93 -5.07 -6.29
C THR A 208 15.27 -5.56 -7.69
N TYR A 209 14.40 -5.28 -8.66
CA TYR A 209 14.72 -5.32 -10.07
C TYR A 209 15.11 -3.92 -10.56
N THR A 210 16.20 -3.82 -11.33
CA THR A 210 16.70 -2.55 -11.88
C THR A 210 16.72 -2.62 -13.39
N LEU A 211 16.00 -1.70 -14.05
CA LEU A 211 16.00 -1.53 -15.49
C LEU A 211 16.86 -0.33 -15.87
N ASP A 212 17.93 -0.56 -16.63
CA ASP A 212 18.74 0.52 -17.25
C ASP A 212 17.99 1.07 -18.48
N VAL A 213 17.80 2.39 -18.51
CA VAL A 213 17.13 3.12 -19.59
C VAL A 213 18.01 4.23 -20.19
N ASN A 214 19.33 4.17 -20.04
CA ASN A 214 20.23 5.22 -20.51
C ASN A 214 20.15 5.45 -22.03
N ASP A 215 19.92 4.38 -22.80
CA ASP A 215 19.87 4.42 -24.27
C ASP A 215 18.56 5.02 -24.80
N HIS A 216 17.47 4.92 -24.03
CA HIS A 216 16.16 5.52 -24.37
C HIS A 216 16.14 7.05 -24.24
N ASN A 217 17.20 7.66 -23.69
CA ASN A 217 17.37 9.11 -23.59
C ASN A 217 16.16 9.86 -23.00
N ILE A 218 15.57 9.33 -21.93
CA ILE A 218 14.33 9.87 -21.33
C ILE A 218 14.65 11.11 -20.50
N TRP A 219 14.10 12.26 -20.89
CA TRP A 219 14.25 13.54 -20.19
C TRP A 219 12.92 14.06 -19.65
N VAL A 220 12.90 14.41 -18.37
CA VAL A 220 11.70 14.87 -17.66
C VAL A 220 11.90 16.24 -17.03
N LYS A 221 10.80 16.99 -16.92
CA LYS A 221 10.69 18.26 -16.19
C LYS A 221 9.23 18.49 -15.79
N GLY A 222 9.00 19.03 -14.60
CA GLY A 222 7.66 19.19 -14.02
C GLY A 222 7.16 17.91 -13.38
N LYS A 223 5.84 17.80 -13.23
CA LYS A 223 5.16 16.59 -12.76
C LYS A 223 5.09 15.55 -13.88
N PHE A 224 5.34 14.30 -13.54
CA PHE A 224 5.26 13.16 -14.45
C PHE A 224 5.01 11.88 -13.66
N PHE A 225 4.71 10.79 -14.35
CA PHE A 225 4.48 9.49 -13.72
C PHE A 225 5.36 8.41 -14.34
N VAL A 226 5.76 7.43 -13.52
CA VAL A 226 6.36 6.18 -13.98
C VAL A 226 5.36 5.06 -13.74
N GLY A 227 4.91 4.40 -14.80
CA GLY A 227 3.92 3.33 -14.78
C GLY A 227 4.52 1.96 -15.08
N ILE A 228 3.90 0.91 -14.54
CA ILE A 228 4.24 -0.49 -14.75
C ILE A 228 2.96 -1.28 -15.02
N GLN A 229 2.98 -2.06 -16.11
CA GLN A 229 1.87 -2.91 -16.54
C GLN A 229 2.37 -4.33 -16.82
N PHE A 230 1.57 -5.34 -16.48
CA PHE A 230 1.84 -6.73 -16.87
C PHE A 230 1.14 -7.06 -18.18
N LEU A 231 1.85 -7.74 -19.09
CA LEU A 231 1.40 -7.88 -20.48
C LEU A 231 0.78 -9.25 -20.78
N LYS A 232 1.17 -10.30 -20.06
CA LYS A 232 0.75 -11.68 -20.35
C LYS A 232 0.53 -12.48 -19.09
N ALA A 233 -0.58 -13.22 -19.03
CA ALA A 233 -0.82 -14.16 -17.96
C ALA A 233 0.33 -15.17 -17.84
N PHE A 234 0.66 -15.52 -16.60
CA PHE A 234 1.76 -16.40 -16.23
C PHE A 234 1.35 -17.28 -15.05
N ASN A 235 2.02 -18.41 -14.88
CA ASN A 235 1.85 -19.31 -13.75
C ASN A 235 2.64 -18.84 -12.54
N GLY A 236 1.94 -18.40 -11.49
CA GLY A 236 2.54 -17.97 -10.23
C GLY A 236 2.02 -16.60 -9.80
N SER A 237 2.81 -15.89 -9.00
CA SER A 237 2.45 -14.59 -8.47
C SER A 237 3.64 -13.65 -8.33
N ILE A 238 3.38 -12.36 -8.48
CA ILE A 238 4.32 -11.29 -8.12
C ILE A 238 3.65 -10.37 -7.10
N LYS A 239 4.37 -10.04 -6.03
CA LYS A 239 3.99 -9.05 -5.02
C LYS A 239 4.97 -7.90 -5.07
N ILE A 240 4.51 -6.73 -5.49
CA ILE A 240 5.30 -5.49 -5.48
C ILE A 240 5.24 -4.90 -4.06
N SER A 241 6.40 -4.55 -3.50
CA SER A 241 6.47 -3.83 -2.21
C SER A 241 5.74 -2.50 -2.31
N ALA A 242 5.18 -2.01 -1.21
CA ALA A 242 4.51 -0.72 -1.20
C ALA A 242 4.83 0.08 0.06
N ALA A 243 4.95 1.40 -0.10
CA ALA A 243 4.99 2.31 1.04
C ALA A 243 3.57 2.63 1.45
N LEU A 244 3.22 2.31 2.69
CA LEU A 244 1.93 2.66 3.27
C LEU A 244 1.80 4.19 3.39
N PHE A 245 0.57 4.67 3.33
CA PHE A 245 0.19 6.07 3.51
C PHE A 245 0.80 7.02 2.48
N LYS A 246 1.08 6.50 1.28
CA LYS A 246 1.52 7.27 0.12
C LYS A 246 0.52 7.12 -1.02
N THR A 247 0.47 8.11 -1.92
CA THR A 247 -0.40 8.10 -3.09
C THR A 247 0.20 7.34 -4.29
N GLY A 248 -0.32 6.14 -4.56
CA GLY A 248 -0.15 5.46 -5.83
C GLY A 248 -1.27 5.78 -6.81
N PHE A 249 -1.11 5.37 -8.06
CA PHE A 249 -2.14 5.48 -9.10
C PHE A 249 -2.36 4.10 -9.71
N ILE A 250 -3.61 3.74 -9.98
CA ILE A 250 -3.95 2.49 -10.66
C ILE A 250 -5.03 2.72 -11.72
N ARG A 251 -5.04 1.89 -12.75
CA ARG A 251 -6.16 1.77 -13.69
C ARG A 251 -6.32 0.33 -14.16
N GLU A 252 -7.53 -0.01 -14.58
CA GLU A 252 -7.84 -1.28 -15.22
C GLU A 252 -7.80 -1.10 -16.75
N PHE A 253 -6.74 -1.59 -17.39
CA PHE A 253 -6.54 -1.47 -18.83
C PHE A 253 -6.68 -0.03 -19.38
N TYR A 254 -7.69 0.30 -20.19
CA TYR A 254 -7.98 1.67 -20.67
C TYR A 254 -8.99 2.44 -19.81
N GLY A 255 -9.43 1.88 -18.68
CA GLY A 255 -10.26 2.56 -17.71
C GLY A 255 -9.58 3.79 -17.11
N ASP A 256 -10.38 4.64 -16.45
CA ASP A 256 -9.90 5.86 -15.83
C ASP A 256 -8.88 5.57 -14.71
N TRP A 257 -7.90 6.46 -14.57
CA TRP A 257 -6.97 6.44 -13.45
C TRP A 257 -7.67 6.73 -12.14
N LYS A 258 -7.30 5.97 -11.11
CA LYS A 258 -7.78 6.13 -9.73
C LYS A 258 -6.58 6.40 -8.82
N LYS A 259 -6.74 7.37 -7.91
CA LYS A 259 -5.78 7.63 -6.83
C LYS A 259 -5.92 6.55 -5.75
N MET A 260 -4.79 6.03 -5.29
CA MET A 260 -4.68 5.08 -4.18
C MET A 260 -3.91 5.73 -3.05
N THR A 261 -4.60 6.32 -2.07
CA THR A 261 -3.95 7.12 -1.00
C THR A 261 -3.52 6.31 0.22
N ILE A 262 -3.55 4.98 0.12
CA ILE A 262 -3.26 4.05 1.23
C ILE A 262 -1.89 3.39 1.10
N ALA A 263 -1.39 3.27 -0.12
CA ALA A 263 -0.05 2.84 -0.39
C ALA A 263 0.35 3.24 -1.82
N ALA A 264 1.65 3.42 -2.02
CA ALA A 264 2.24 3.67 -3.32
C ALA A 264 3.17 2.52 -3.71
N PRO A 265 3.16 2.08 -4.98
CA PRO A 265 4.05 1.01 -5.42
C PRO A 265 5.51 1.44 -5.20
N ALA A 266 6.35 0.50 -4.76
CA ALA A 266 7.76 0.78 -4.47
C ALA A 266 8.60 0.88 -5.76
N ILE A 267 8.35 1.98 -6.47
CA ILE A 267 9.03 2.40 -7.69
C ILE A 267 9.96 3.56 -7.31
N ASN A 268 11.23 3.47 -7.69
CA ASN A 268 12.16 4.59 -7.61
C ASN A 268 12.99 4.69 -8.88
N ILE A 269 13.58 5.85 -9.13
CA ILE A 269 14.35 6.14 -10.34
C ILE A 269 15.70 6.74 -9.98
N ASP A 270 16.74 6.29 -10.68
CA ASP A 270 18.03 6.97 -10.68
C ASP A 270 18.04 8.02 -11.77
N VAL A 271 18.43 9.25 -11.46
CA VAL A 271 18.40 10.37 -12.39
C VAL A 271 19.71 11.16 -12.38
N LYS A 272 20.07 11.72 -13.54
CA LYS A 272 21.07 12.78 -13.67
C LYS A 272 20.38 14.12 -13.82
N MET A 273 20.54 14.99 -12.82
CA MET A 273 19.92 16.32 -12.76
C MET A 273 20.92 17.42 -13.08
N ASP A 274 20.50 18.45 -13.84
CA ASP A 274 21.28 19.66 -14.10
C ASP A 274 21.54 20.46 -12.80
N LYS A 275 22.80 20.88 -12.53
CA LYS A 275 23.19 21.63 -11.30
C LYS A 275 23.14 23.16 -11.42
N ASN A 276 22.89 23.75 -12.59
CA ASN A 276 23.01 25.21 -12.74
C ASN A 276 21.88 25.98 -12.01
N GLY A 277 22.21 26.68 -10.91
CA GLY A 277 21.31 27.49 -10.06
C GLY A 277 21.73 27.46 -8.58
N LYS A 278 21.26 28.42 -7.74
CA LYS A 278 21.44 28.32 -6.27
C LYS A 278 20.53 27.21 -5.74
N ASP A 279 21.09 26.24 -5.03
CA ASP A 279 20.31 25.17 -4.39
C ASP A 279 19.50 25.78 -3.23
N THR A 280 18.18 25.92 -3.40
CA THR A 280 17.25 26.17 -2.30
C THR A 280 16.72 24.84 -1.77
N LYS A 281 16.31 24.76 -0.50
CA LYS A 281 15.76 23.52 0.11
C LYS A 281 14.54 22.96 -0.63
N ASP A 282 13.91 23.77 -1.50
CA ASP A 282 12.74 23.40 -2.31
C ASP A 282 13.09 22.96 -3.75
N ASP A 283 14.38 22.84 -4.10
CA ASP A 283 14.86 22.48 -5.45
C ASP A 283 15.15 20.99 -5.67
N ASP A 284 14.94 20.16 -4.64
CA ASP A 284 15.01 18.71 -4.79
C ASP A 284 13.74 18.21 -5.49
N GLY A 285 13.87 17.87 -6.78
CA GLY A 285 12.89 17.00 -7.43
C GLY A 285 12.70 15.74 -6.59
N GLY A 286 11.46 15.27 -6.48
CA GLY A 286 11.08 14.23 -5.54
C GLY A 286 9.66 13.72 -5.79
N TYR A 287 9.29 12.73 -4.99
CA TYR A 287 7.95 12.16 -4.95
C TYR A 287 6.93 13.27 -4.64
N ALA A 288 5.92 13.44 -5.50
CA ALA A 288 4.85 14.41 -5.29
C ALA A 288 3.78 13.77 -4.41
N ASP A 289 3.90 13.99 -3.10
CA ASP A 289 2.87 13.58 -2.16
C ASP A 289 1.74 14.62 -2.24
N ASP A 290 0.67 14.32 -2.99
CA ASP A 290 -0.59 15.07 -2.92
C ASP A 290 -1.25 14.75 -1.57
N ASP A 291 -0.70 15.38 -0.54
CA ASP A 291 -0.77 14.89 0.83
C ASP A 291 -1.93 15.53 1.61
N ILE A 292 -3.03 14.77 1.73
CA ILE A 292 -4.12 15.02 2.69
C ILE A 292 -3.75 14.42 4.08
N SER A 293 -2.65 13.66 4.18
CA SER A 293 -2.05 13.13 5.42
C SER A 293 -1.02 14.06 6.07
N GLN A 294 -0.63 15.20 5.45
CA GLN A 294 0.34 16.18 5.99
C GLN A 294 -0.04 16.60 7.42
N GLY A 295 -1.35 16.58 7.72
CA GLY A 295 -1.87 16.99 9.01
C GLY A 295 -1.91 15.90 10.08
N TRP A 296 -1.81 14.61 9.74
CA TRP A 296 -2.17 13.50 10.64
C TRP A 296 -1.11 12.39 10.76
N MET A 297 -0.17 12.29 9.82
CA MET A 297 0.96 11.38 9.91
C MET A 297 2.22 12.03 9.35
N ALA A 298 3.26 12.16 10.17
CA ALA A 298 4.58 12.57 9.70
C ALA A 298 5.23 11.47 8.85
N ASP A 299 6.17 11.84 7.96
CA ASP A 299 7.03 10.87 7.26
C ASP A 299 7.84 10.07 8.28
N ASN A 300 7.40 8.83 8.54
CA ASN A 300 8.02 7.94 9.50
C ASN A 300 9.03 6.98 8.85
N SER A 301 9.39 7.17 7.57
CA SER A 301 10.23 6.23 6.80
C SER A 301 11.59 6.00 7.47
N LYS A 302 12.21 7.07 7.97
CA LYS A 302 13.49 7.00 8.70
C LYS A 302 13.38 6.12 9.95
N ASN A 303 12.36 6.33 10.77
CA ASN A 303 12.19 5.60 12.02
C ASN A 303 11.85 4.12 11.76
N ILE A 304 11.11 3.82 10.69
CA ILE A 304 10.86 2.44 10.24
C ILE A 304 12.17 1.76 9.82
N GLU A 305 13.06 2.45 9.11
CA GLU A 305 14.37 1.94 8.73
C GLU A 305 15.23 1.65 9.96
N GLU A 306 15.32 2.59 10.90
CA GLU A 306 16.04 2.41 12.17
C GLU A 306 15.46 1.24 13.00
N ALA A 307 14.14 1.15 13.12
CA ALA A 307 13.46 0.05 13.80
C ALA A 307 13.79 -1.30 13.16
N ASN A 308 13.82 -1.39 11.82
CA ASN A 308 14.20 -2.61 11.08
C ASN A 308 15.67 -2.99 11.28
N GLN A 309 16.55 -2.01 11.44
CA GLN A 309 17.98 -2.23 11.73
C GLN A 309 18.20 -2.66 13.18
N SER A 310 17.37 -2.20 14.12
CA SER A 310 17.42 -2.57 15.54
C SER A 310 17.30 -4.08 15.78
N ILE A 311 17.74 -4.59 16.94
CA ILE A 311 17.66 -6.03 17.28
C ILE A 311 16.26 -6.48 17.73
N TYR A 312 15.40 -5.54 18.09
CA TYR A 312 14.11 -5.81 18.73
C TYR A 312 13.12 -6.48 17.77
N GLY A 313 12.40 -7.49 18.25
CA GLY A 313 11.54 -8.36 17.43
C GLY A 313 12.32 -9.44 16.67
N LYS A 314 13.65 -9.45 16.75
CA LYS A 314 14.52 -10.48 16.16
C LYS A 314 15.69 -10.87 17.07
N ASN A 315 15.54 -10.68 18.37
CA ASN A 315 16.57 -11.03 19.34
C ASN A 315 16.37 -12.46 19.84
N ASP A 316 17.17 -13.40 19.34
CA ASP A 316 17.04 -14.81 19.72
C ASP A 316 17.41 -15.07 21.18
N SER A 317 18.22 -14.21 21.82
CA SER A 317 18.59 -14.36 23.23
C SER A 317 17.52 -13.86 24.19
N ALA A 318 16.72 -12.86 23.77
CA ALA A 318 15.64 -12.30 24.58
C ALA A 318 14.26 -12.90 24.23
N GLY A 319 14.12 -13.44 23.02
CA GLY A 319 12.86 -13.88 22.44
C GLY A 319 12.42 -15.27 22.88
N LYS A 320 11.13 -15.38 23.20
CA LYS A 320 10.47 -16.64 23.56
C LYS A 320 9.08 -16.69 22.93
N TYR A 321 8.52 -17.91 22.89
CA TYR A 321 7.14 -18.12 22.47
C TYR A 321 6.33 -18.65 23.64
N LEU A 322 5.17 -18.05 23.88
CA LEU A 322 4.11 -18.63 24.69
C LEU A 322 3.18 -19.42 23.76
N LYS A 323 3.09 -20.73 23.97
CA LYS A 323 2.17 -21.59 23.24
C LYS A 323 0.81 -21.56 23.90
N LEU A 324 -0.18 -21.02 23.21
CA LEU A 324 -1.58 -21.09 23.59
C LEU A 324 -2.31 -22.00 22.60
N LYS A 325 -3.57 -22.34 22.90
CA LYS A 325 -4.36 -23.30 22.13
C LYS A 325 -4.37 -23.01 20.61
N ASP A 326 -4.62 -21.76 20.24
CA ASP A 326 -4.81 -21.34 18.83
C ASP A 326 -3.85 -20.19 18.43
N THR A 327 -2.76 -19.98 19.16
CA THR A 327 -1.74 -18.97 18.84
C THR A 327 -0.39 -19.32 19.47
N ASP A 328 0.69 -19.02 18.74
CA ASP A 328 2.05 -18.97 19.28
C ASP A 328 2.43 -17.50 19.42
N MET A 329 2.43 -16.99 20.66
CA MET A 329 2.69 -15.58 20.97
C MET A 329 4.18 -15.36 21.18
N TYR A 330 4.82 -14.60 20.31
CA TYR A 330 6.20 -14.16 20.47
C TYR A 330 6.28 -12.97 21.42
N TYR A 331 7.25 -13.02 22.33
CA TYR A 331 7.59 -11.91 23.21
C TYR A 331 9.09 -11.87 23.47
N GLU A 332 9.60 -10.69 23.81
CA GLU A 332 10.98 -10.49 24.24
C GLU A 332 11.00 -9.89 25.65
N ILE A 333 11.98 -10.29 26.48
CA ILE A 333 12.17 -9.75 27.83
C ILE A 333 13.50 -9.01 27.91
N TYR A 334 13.49 -7.79 28.44
CA TYR A 334 14.65 -6.95 28.65
C TYR A 334 14.66 -6.36 30.06
N GLY A 335 15.85 -6.31 30.67
CA GLY A 335 16.03 -5.72 32.01
C GLY A 335 15.43 -6.55 33.15
N GLU A 336 15.44 -5.95 34.32
CA GLU A 336 14.94 -6.51 35.58
C GLU A 336 14.11 -5.45 36.33
N GLY A 337 13.40 -5.84 37.39
CA GLY A 337 12.58 -4.94 38.20
C GLY A 337 11.07 -5.18 38.04
N GLU A 338 10.26 -4.15 38.31
CA GLU A 338 8.80 -4.23 38.17
C GLU A 338 8.42 -4.54 36.71
N PRO A 339 7.42 -5.41 36.47
CA PRO A 339 7.02 -5.78 35.11
C PRO A 339 6.33 -4.64 34.38
N LEU A 340 6.80 -4.34 33.17
CA LEU A 340 6.21 -3.39 32.24
C LEU A 340 5.98 -4.05 30.89
N VAL A 341 4.71 -4.26 30.54
CA VAL A 341 4.32 -4.82 29.24
C VAL A 341 4.22 -3.71 28.20
N LEU A 342 4.85 -3.90 27.04
CA LEU A 342 4.74 -3.00 25.88
C LEU A 342 3.87 -3.63 24.80
N LEU A 343 2.85 -2.90 24.34
CA LEU A 343 1.90 -3.33 23.31
C LEU A 343 1.92 -2.38 22.10
N HIS A 344 2.27 -2.89 20.93
CA HIS A 344 2.42 -2.08 19.70
C HIS A 344 1.06 -1.75 19.05
N GLY A 345 1.07 -0.89 18.03
CA GLY A 345 -0.12 -0.53 17.24
C GLY A 345 -0.51 -1.57 16.19
N ASN A 346 -1.64 -1.37 15.51
CA ASN A 346 -2.12 -2.31 14.48
C ASN A 346 -1.09 -2.47 13.36
N SER A 347 -0.88 -3.70 12.87
CA SER A 347 0.10 -4.06 11.85
C SER A 347 1.56 -3.75 12.24
N GLY A 348 1.82 -3.47 13.51
CA GLY A 348 3.13 -3.23 14.11
C GLY A 348 3.80 -4.49 14.64
N SER A 349 4.90 -4.30 15.38
CA SER A 349 5.60 -5.36 16.11
C SER A 349 6.48 -4.79 17.24
N ILE A 350 7.14 -5.64 18.02
CA ILE A 350 8.07 -5.26 19.11
C ILE A 350 9.09 -4.19 18.68
N LYS A 351 9.55 -4.22 17.42
CA LYS A 351 10.55 -3.28 16.89
C LYS A 351 10.10 -1.82 16.93
N ASP A 352 8.79 -1.56 16.99
CA ASP A 352 8.24 -0.20 17.04
C ASP A 352 8.66 0.52 18.34
N TYR A 353 9.06 -0.24 19.36
CA TYR A 353 9.58 0.27 20.62
C TYR A 353 11.12 0.35 20.67
N TYR A 354 11.82 0.39 19.53
CA TYR A 354 13.29 0.41 19.50
C TYR A 354 13.93 1.59 20.26
N GLN A 355 13.18 2.68 20.44
CA GLN A 355 13.63 3.85 21.21
C GLN A 355 13.18 3.82 22.68
N GLN A 356 12.15 3.03 23.01
CA GLN A 356 11.60 2.91 24.37
C GLN A 356 12.29 1.79 25.15
N ILE A 357 12.44 0.60 24.57
CA ILE A 357 13.04 -0.57 25.22
C ILE A 357 14.40 -0.25 25.87
N PRO A 358 15.40 0.33 25.18
CA PRO A 358 16.73 0.54 25.77
C PRO A 358 16.75 1.55 26.94
N VAL A 359 15.72 2.40 27.06
CA VAL A 359 15.59 3.37 28.15
C VAL A 359 14.83 2.75 29.32
N LEU A 360 13.69 2.13 29.04
CA LEU A 360 12.79 1.57 30.06
C LEU A 360 13.39 0.33 30.73
N SER A 361 14.12 -0.51 29.98
CA SER A 361 14.73 -1.75 30.51
C SER A 361 15.86 -1.49 31.52
N LYS A 362 16.26 -0.24 31.72
CA LYS A 362 17.23 0.13 32.77
C LYS A 362 16.63 0.09 34.17
N GLN A 363 15.30 0.18 34.29
CA GLN A 363 14.59 0.26 35.58
C GLN A 363 13.44 -0.75 35.72
N TYR A 364 12.96 -1.30 34.60
CA TYR A 364 11.82 -2.20 34.55
C TYR A 364 12.17 -3.51 33.84
N LYS A 365 11.49 -4.58 34.24
CA LYS A 365 11.45 -5.81 33.46
C LYS A 365 10.47 -5.60 32.30
N VAL A 366 11.00 -5.14 31.18
CA VAL A 366 10.24 -4.84 29.96
C VAL A 366 9.88 -6.15 29.27
N ILE A 367 8.59 -6.37 29.05
CA ILE A 367 8.02 -7.52 28.35
C ILE A 367 7.34 -6.98 27.09
N ALA A 368 8.06 -7.01 25.97
CA ALA A 368 7.52 -6.53 24.70
C ALA A 368 6.87 -7.70 23.95
N ILE A 369 5.63 -7.50 23.49
CA ILE A 369 4.81 -8.58 22.92
C ILE A 369 4.53 -8.27 21.45
N ASP A 370 4.71 -9.25 20.58
CA ASP A 370 4.08 -9.24 19.26
C ASP A 370 2.64 -9.72 19.44
N THR A 371 1.67 -8.85 19.20
CA THR A 371 0.26 -9.15 19.45
C THR A 371 -0.22 -10.26 18.49
N ARG A 372 -1.21 -11.05 18.89
CA ARG A 372 -1.72 -12.21 18.12
C ARG A 372 -1.89 -11.88 16.62
N GLY A 373 -1.29 -12.70 15.77
CA GLY A 373 -1.36 -12.57 14.31
C GLY A 373 -0.51 -11.45 13.71
N GLN A 374 0.35 -10.80 14.50
CA GLN A 374 1.20 -9.68 14.11
C GLN A 374 2.66 -9.96 14.50
N GLY A 375 3.61 -9.24 13.90
CA GLY A 375 5.04 -9.51 14.09
C GLY A 375 5.42 -10.98 13.83
N LYS A 376 6.04 -11.63 14.80
CA LYS A 376 6.36 -13.07 14.79
C LYS A 376 5.26 -13.95 15.40
N SER A 377 4.23 -13.37 16.02
CA SER A 377 3.13 -14.12 16.62
C SER A 377 2.23 -14.73 15.55
N LYS A 378 1.94 -16.02 15.68
CA LYS A 378 1.07 -16.75 14.75
C LYS A 378 -0.32 -16.90 15.33
N ASP A 379 -1.34 -16.80 14.50
CA ASP A 379 -2.71 -17.16 14.86
C ASP A 379 -3.20 -18.27 13.95
N THR A 380 -3.66 -19.38 14.55
CA THR A 380 -4.25 -20.51 13.81
C THR A 380 -5.77 -20.54 13.93
N SER A 381 -6.34 -19.58 14.65
CA SER A 381 -7.79 -19.45 14.80
C SER A 381 -8.46 -18.90 13.54
N LYS A 382 -9.75 -19.21 13.38
CA LYS A 382 -10.60 -18.67 12.30
C LYS A 382 -11.57 -17.57 12.75
N ARG A 383 -11.45 -17.10 13.99
CA ARG A 383 -12.39 -16.15 14.62
C ARG A 383 -11.89 -14.71 14.48
N ASP A 384 -12.76 -13.71 14.41
CA ASP A 384 -12.29 -12.32 14.34
C ASP A 384 -11.44 -11.90 15.56
N PHE A 385 -10.53 -10.94 15.35
CA PHE A 385 -9.77 -10.34 16.45
C PHE A 385 -10.65 -9.39 17.26
N THR A 386 -10.40 -9.33 18.57
CA THR A 386 -10.99 -8.36 19.48
C THR A 386 -9.93 -7.93 20.50
N TYR A 387 -10.00 -6.69 20.99
CA TYR A 387 -9.07 -6.21 22.01
C TYR A 387 -9.23 -6.99 23.33
N LYS A 388 -10.43 -7.51 23.61
CA LYS A 388 -10.68 -8.45 24.73
C LYS A 388 -9.88 -9.75 24.59
N LEU A 389 -9.76 -10.29 23.38
CA LEU A 389 -8.93 -11.46 23.12
C LEU A 389 -7.45 -11.13 23.31
N PHE A 390 -6.99 -9.97 22.82
CA PHE A 390 -5.60 -9.56 23.03
C PHE A 390 -5.29 -9.33 24.52
N ALA A 391 -6.23 -8.80 25.30
CA ALA A 391 -6.10 -8.69 26.75
C ALA A 391 -6.00 -10.07 27.45
N ASP A 392 -6.74 -11.08 26.96
CA ASP A 392 -6.64 -12.46 27.47
C ASP A 392 -5.26 -13.05 27.20
N ASP A 393 -4.69 -12.79 26.02
CA ASP A 393 -3.34 -13.23 25.66
C ASP A 393 -2.28 -12.57 26.56
N VAL A 394 -2.42 -11.27 26.87
CA VAL A 394 -1.54 -10.55 27.83
C VAL A 394 -1.66 -11.15 29.23
N LYS A 395 -2.87 -11.44 29.71
CA LYS A 395 -3.10 -12.07 31.01
C LYS A 395 -2.47 -13.46 31.07
N ALA A 396 -2.63 -14.26 30.01
CA ALA A 396 -2.04 -15.58 29.92
C ALA A 396 -0.50 -15.54 29.98
N LEU A 397 0.11 -14.56 29.31
CA LEU A 397 1.56 -14.35 29.40
C LEU A 397 1.99 -13.91 30.81
N ALA A 398 1.24 -13.02 31.45
CA ALA A 398 1.53 -12.61 32.83
C ALA A 398 1.49 -13.81 33.79
N ASP A 399 0.52 -14.72 33.62
CA ASP A 399 0.43 -15.94 34.43
C ASP A 399 1.59 -16.92 34.17
N GLU A 400 1.96 -17.15 32.91
CA GLU A 400 3.10 -18.00 32.54
C GLU A 400 4.40 -17.48 33.18
N LEU A 401 4.58 -16.16 33.17
CA LEU A 401 5.72 -15.48 33.78
C LEU A 401 5.58 -15.32 35.30
N LYS A 402 4.49 -15.83 35.90
CA LYS A 402 4.17 -15.79 37.34
C LYS A 402 4.17 -14.37 37.91
N LEU A 403 3.58 -13.43 37.17
CA LEU A 403 3.47 -12.02 37.54
C LEU A 403 2.10 -11.74 38.15
N ASP A 404 2.07 -11.31 39.42
CA ASP A 404 0.82 -11.01 40.11
C ASP A 404 0.15 -9.75 39.57
N LYS A 405 0.88 -8.63 39.49
CA LYS A 405 0.43 -7.39 38.85
C LYS A 405 1.44 -6.90 37.82
N ILE A 406 0.95 -6.27 36.76
CA ILE A 406 1.78 -5.69 35.69
C ILE A 406 1.46 -4.21 35.46
N ASN A 407 2.43 -3.47 34.96
CA ASN A 407 2.20 -2.19 34.30
C ASN A 407 2.06 -2.42 32.79
N ILE A 408 1.25 -1.61 32.11
CA ILE A 408 1.08 -1.69 30.64
C ILE A 408 1.35 -0.32 30.03
N ALA A 409 2.16 -0.25 29.00
CA ALA A 409 2.23 0.88 28.07
C ALA A 409 1.85 0.42 26.67
N GLY A 410 0.76 0.97 26.14
CA GLY A 410 0.18 0.57 24.88
C GLY A 410 0.02 1.74 23.91
N TRP A 411 0.47 1.55 22.68
CA TRP A 411 0.33 2.52 21.59
C TRP A 411 -0.74 2.08 20.60
N SER A 412 -1.66 2.98 20.26
CA SER A 412 -2.77 2.75 19.33
C SER A 412 -3.61 1.52 19.76
N ASP A 413 -3.70 0.48 18.94
CA ASP A 413 -4.27 -0.83 19.28
C ASP A 413 -3.77 -1.41 20.62
N GLY A 414 -2.50 -1.20 20.95
CA GLY A 414 -1.94 -1.61 22.23
C GLY A 414 -2.55 -0.84 23.40
N GLY A 415 -2.88 0.44 23.21
CA GLY A 415 -3.59 1.26 24.19
C GLY A 415 -5.04 0.79 24.37
N ASN A 416 -5.73 0.47 23.28
CA ASN A 416 -7.08 -0.10 23.28
C ASN A 416 -7.11 -1.45 24.02
N THR A 417 -6.11 -2.29 23.76
CA THR A 417 -5.90 -3.56 24.47
C THR A 417 -5.66 -3.35 25.97
N GLY A 418 -4.87 -2.33 26.33
CA GLY A 418 -4.63 -1.95 27.72
C GLY A 418 -5.89 -1.51 28.46
N LEU A 419 -6.78 -0.76 27.80
CA LEU A 419 -8.09 -0.36 28.36
C LEU A 419 -8.98 -1.59 28.60
N GLU A 420 -9.07 -2.53 27.66
CA GLU A 420 -9.80 -3.78 27.84
C GLU A 420 -9.20 -4.65 28.96
N PHE A 421 -7.86 -4.68 29.08
CA PHE A 421 -7.19 -5.36 30.19
C PHE A 421 -7.56 -4.74 31.54
N ALA A 422 -7.58 -3.41 31.63
CA ALA A 422 -7.96 -2.69 32.85
C ALA A 422 -9.40 -2.98 33.29
N LEU A 423 -10.32 -3.14 32.33
CA LEU A 423 -11.72 -3.49 32.58
C LEU A 423 -11.90 -4.93 33.00
N LYS A 424 -11.21 -5.86 32.32
CA LYS A 424 -11.41 -7.30 32.50
C LYS A 424 -10.61 -7.86 33.67
N TYR A 425 -9.44 -7.29 33.95
CA TYR A 425 -8.49 -7.75 34.96
C TYR A 425 -7.99 -6.60 35.85
N PRO A 426 -8.86 -5.80 36.48
CA PRO A 426 -8.46 -4.64 37.28
C PRO A 426 -7.50 -5.03 38.42
N GLU A 427 -7.69 -6.19 39.04
CA GLU A 427 -6.84 -6.71 40.10
C GLU A 427 -5.45 -7.17 39.64
N ARG A 428 -5.21 -7.23 38.33
CA ARG A 428 -3.92 -7.64 37.73
C ARG A 428 -3.15 -6.45 37.13
N LEU A 429 -3.73 -5.25 37.16
CA LEU A 429 -3.16 -4.04 36.59
C LEU A 429 -2.72 -3.06 37.68
N ASN A 430 -1.45 -2.67 37.68
CA ASN A 430 -0.93 -1.62 38.55
C ASN A 430 -1.19 -0.23 37.96
N LYS A 431 -0.58 0.08 36.82
CA LYS A 431 -0.74 1.35 36.09
C LYS A 431 -0.85 1.10 34.59
N LEU A 432 -1.61 1.93 33.89
CA LEU A 432 -1.77 1.87 32.43
C LEU A 432 -1.32 3.19 31.79
N ILE A 433 -0.56 3.10 30.70
CA ILE A 433 -0.25 4.21 29.82
C ILE A 433 -0.88 3.90 28.46
N THR A 434 -1.72 4.81 27.98
CA THR A 434 -2.34 4.74 26.65
C THR A 434 -1.78 5.85 25.78
N ILE A 435 -1.33 5.51 24.57
CA ILE A 435 -0.75 6.47 23.62
C ILE A 435 -1.59 6.40 22.34
N GLY A 436 -2.35 7.45 22.03
CA GLY A 436 -3.23 7.47 20.85
C GLY A 436 -4.33 6.40 20.88
N ALA A 437 -4.91 6.11 22.04
CA ALA A 437 -5.99 5.12 22.17
C ALA A 437 -7.37 5.73 21.83
N ASN A 438 -8.29 4.88 21.38
CA ASN A 438 -9.71 5.20 21.23
C ASN A 438 -10.57 4.16 21.98
N THR A 439 -11.85 4.50 22.18
CA THR A 439 -12.81 3.64 22.92
C THR A 439 -13.95 3.16 22.03
N PHE A 440 -14.12 3.80 20.87
CA PHE A 440 -15.00 3.39 19.78
C PHE A 440 -14.48 3.95 18.44
N PRO A 441 -14.81 3.33 17.29
CA PRO A 441 -14.27 3.72 15.97
C PRO A 441 -14.54 5.19 15.60
N GLU A 442 -15.68 5.76 16.02
CA GLU A 442 -16.08 7.14 15.71
C GLU A 442 -15.20 8.20 16.41
N GLY A 443 -14.40 7.77 17.39
CA GLY A 443 -13.35 8.57 18.03
C GLY A 443 -12.11 8.79 17.15
N VAL A 444 -12.03 8.11 16.00
CA VAL A 444 -10.99 8.28 14.98
C VAL A 444 -11.49 9.25 13.91
N GLU A 445 -10.57 9.98 13.28
CA GLU A 445 -10.86 10.88 12.16
C GLU A 445 -11.69 10.19 11.06
N GLU A 446 -12.79 10.84 10.64
CA GLU A 446 -13.81 10.23 9.77
C GLU A 446 -13.25 9.81 8.41
N LYS A 447 -12.37 10.63 7.83
CA LYS A 447 -11.71 10.30 6.57
C LYS A 447 -10.82 9.08 6.68
N LEU A 448 -10.26 8.79 7.86
CA LEU A 448 -9.46 7.59 8.08
C LEU A 448 -10.36 6.35 8.19
N ILE A 449 -11.50 6.46 8.87
CA ILE A 449 -12.52 5.40 8.89
C ILE A 449 -13.05 5.10 7.49
N GLU A 450 -13.41 6.12 6.71
CA GLU A 450 -13.85 5.95 5.31
C GLU A 450 -12.79 5.23 4.48
N ARG A 451 -11.51 5.59 4.65
CA ARG A 451 -10.39 4.90 4.00
C ARG A 451 -10.32 3.43 4.39
N PHE A 452 -10.43 3.10 5.67
CA PHE A 452 -10.45 1.71 6.14
C PHE A 452 -11.66 0.94 5.63
N THR A 453 -12.84 1.56 5.55
CA THR A 453 -14.04 0.95 4.97
C THR A 453 -13.83 0.61 3.49
N ASN A 454 -13.25 1.53 2.72
CA ASN A 454 -12.93 1.30 1.31
C ASN A 454 -11.86 0.21 1.13
N GLN A 455 -10.84 0.19 1.98
CA GLN A 455 -9.82 -0.87 1.99
C GLN A 455 -10.43 -2.24 2.33
N MET A 456 -11.37 -2.30 3.29
CA MET A 456 -12.06 -3.54 3.63
C MET A 456 -12.86 -4.08 2.44
N LYS A 457 -13.52 -3.20 1.68
CA LYS A 457 -14.21 -3.58 0.44
C LYS A 457 -13.24 -4.19 -0.57
N GLN A 458 -12.11 -3.55 -0.82
CA GLN A 458 -11.08 -4.06 -1.73
C GLN A 458 -10.53 -5.42 -1.28
N LEU A 459 -10.22 -5.59 0.01
CA LEU A 459 -9.74 -6.88 0.54
C LEU A 459 -10.78 -8.01 0.42
N ASN A 460 -12.07 -7.68 0.46
CA ASN A 460 -13.16 -8.64 0.26
C ASN A 460 -13.35 -9.03 -1.21
N ASP A 461 -12.98 -8.15 -2.14
CA ASP A 461 -13.01 -8.44 -3.58
C ASP A 461 -11.81 -9.31 -4.02
N LEU A 462 -10.75 -9.42 -3.17
CA LEU A 462 -9.58 -10.28 -3.37
C LEU A 462 -9.78 -11.72 -2.82
N ALA A 463 -8.85 -12.62 -3.15
CA ALA A 463 -8.87 -14.02 -2.70
C ALA A 463 -9.01 -14.16 -1.16
N PRO A 464 -10.12 -14.73 -0.64
CA PRO A 464 -10.45 -14.69 0.78
C PRO A 464 -9.43 -15.32 1.73
N GLU A 465 -8.74 -16.39 1.31
CA GLU A 465 -7.75 -17.06 2.14
C GLU A 465 -6.46 -16.23 2.28
N GLU A 466 -6.04 -15.55 1.21
CA GLU A 466 -4.79 -14.80 1.19
C GLU A 466 -4.86 -13.51 2.03
N THR A 467 -6.04 -12.89 2.09
CA THR A 467 -6.27 -11.64 2.83
C THR A 467 -6.85 -11.87 4.24
N PHE A 468 -6.99 -13.13 4.69
CA PHE A 468 -7.74 -13.46 5.90
C PHE A 468 -7.23 -12.73 7.15
N GLY A 469 -5.92 -12.69 7.37
CA GLY A 469 -5.31 -12.00 8.51
C GLY A 469 -5.46 -10.48 8.43
N GLU A 470 -5.15 -9.91 7.27
CA GLU A 470 -5.23 -8.46 7.00
C GLU A 470 -6.65 -7.94 7.17
N ARG A 471 -7.65 -8.69 6.67
CA ARG A 471 -9.07 -8.37 6.88
C ARG A 471 -9.43 -8.37 8.36
N ARG A 472 -8.96 -9.33 9.16
CA ARG A 472 -9.26 -9.35 10.59
C ARG A 472 -8.64 -8.16 11.34
N LEU A 473 -7.41 -7.77 10.97
CA LEU A 473 -6.73 -6.59 11.53
C LEU A 473 -7.39 -5.27 11.12
N LEU A 474 -7.90 -5.17 9.89
CA LEU A 474 -8.65 -3.99 9.47
C LEU A 474 -10.06 -3.96 10.08
N LYS A 475 -10.69 -5.13 10.24
CA LYS A 475 -12.03 -5.26 10.81
C LYS A 475 -12.07 -4.80 12.25
N ILE A 476 -11.06 -5.14 13.05
CA ILE A 476 -10.99 -4.68 14.44
C ILE A 476 -10.92 -3.15 14.52
N MET A 477 -10.14 -2.47 13.66
CA MET A 477 -10.08 -1.00 13.63
C MET A 477 -11.41 -0.34 13.23
N LEU A 478 -12.22 -1.03 12.41
CA LEU A 478 -13.52 -0.55 11.95
C LEU A 478 -14.67 -0.82 12.94
N THR A 479 -14.49 -1.75 13.88
CA THR A 479 -15.62 -2.28 14.67
C THR A 479 -15.35 -2.33 16.16
N GLN A 480 -14.14 -2.03 16.62
CA GLN A 480 -13.70 -2.11 18.01
C GLN A 480 -12.75 -0.92 18.31
N PRO A 481 -12.49 -0.62 19.60
CA PRO A 481 -13.18 -1.14 20.78
C PRO A 481 -14.63 -0.63 20.85
N ASN A 482 -15.40 -1.09 21.84
CA ASN A 482 -16.74 -0.55 22.12
C ASN A 482 -16.87 -0.33 23.63
N ILE A 483 -16.00 0.51 24.17
CA ILE A 483 -15.91 0.81 25.60
C ILE A 483 -16.77 2.05 25.87
N SER A 484 -17.85 1.84 26.63
CA SER A 484 -18.79 2.91 26.99
C SER A 484 -18.20 3.86 28.04
N LYS A 485 -18.89 4.98 28.27
CA LYS A 485 -18.59 5.88 29.39
C LYS A 485 -18.64 5.13 30.72
N GLU A 486 -19.69 4.33 30.93
CA GLU A 486 -19.91 3.56 32.15
C GLU A 486 -18.80 2.54 32.37
N ASP A 487 -18.23 1.98 31.29
CA ASP A 487 -17.07 1.10 31.38
C ASP A 487 -15.81 1.88 31.79
N LEU A 488 -15.51 3.02 31.16
CA LEU A 488 -14.37 3.86 31.55
C LEU A 488 -14.42 4.27 33.03
N ASN A 489 -15.60 4.58 33.57
CA ASN A 489 -15.78 4.93 34.99
C ASN A 489 -15.44 3.76 35.94
N LYS A 490 -15.43 2.50 35.47
CA LYS A 490 -15.05 1.32 36.26
C LYS A 490 -13.55 1.13 36.36
N ILE A 491 -12.74 1.73 35.48
CA ILE A 491 -11.28 1.62 35.54
C ILE A 491 -10.76 2.36 36.77
N LYS A 492 -10.27 1.62 37.78
CA LYS A 492 -9.77 2.20 39.04
C LYS A 492 -8.26 2.36 39.10
N SER A 493 -7.50 1.58 38.33
CA SER A 493 -6.04 1.72 38.22
C SER A 493 -5.69 3.12 37.67
N PRO A 494 -4.59 3.75 38.12
CA PRO A 494 -4.12 4.99 37.52
C PRO A 494 -3.84 4.83 36.02
N VAL A 495 -4.28 5.81 35.22
CA VAL A 495 -4.09 5.82 33.77
C VAL A 495 -3.40 7.10 33.30
N LEU A 496 -2.37 7.00 32.48
CA LEU A 496 -1.81 8.13 31.74
C LEU A 496 -2.30 8.07 30.30
N VAL A 497 -3.03 9.10 29.87
CA VAL A 497 -3.55 9.25 28.50
C VAL A 497 -2.67 10.23 27.74
N ILE A 498 -1.98 9.74 26.72
CA ILE A 498 -1.06 10.49 25.87
C ILE A 498 -1.60 10.54 24.45
N ALA A 499 -1.55 11.71 23.80
CA ALA A 499 -1.81 11.86 22.37
C ALA A 499 -0.98 13.01 21.78
N GLY A 500 -0.79 13.01 20.46
CA GLY A 500 -0.32 14.19 19.73
C GLY A 500 -1.42 15.24 19.59
N ASP A 501 -1.06 16.51 19.38
CA ASP A 501 -2.04 17.56 19.03
C ASP A 501 -2.50 17.51 17.56
N ARG A 502 -1.85 16.67 16.75
CA ARG A 502 -2.19 16.35 15.36
C ARG A 502 -2.46 14.85 15.16
N ASP A 503 -2.97 14.19 16.19
CA ASP A 503 -3.30 12.77 16.18
C ASP A 503 -4.48 12.46 15.23
N VAL A 504 -4.57 11.21 14.74
CA VAL A 504 -5.74 10.68 14.03
C VAL A 504 -6.89 10.34 14.99
N ILE A 505 -6.61 10.25 16.30
CA ILE A 505 -7.64 10.21 17.32
C ILE A 505 -8.12 11.64 17.56
N LYS A 506 -9.43 11.84 17.47
CA LYS A 506 -10.03 13.17 17.61
C LYS A 506 -9.70 13.76 18.99
N PRO A 507 -9.31 15.04 19.10
CA PRO A 507 -8.91 15.63 20.38
C PRO A 507 -9.98 15.57 21.48
N ASP A 508 -11.26 15.71 21.09
CA ASP A 508 -12.41 15.58 21.99
C ASP A 508 -12.62 14.13 22.47
N HIS A 509 -12.24 13.15 21.66
CA HIS A 509 -12.23 11.73 22.04
C HIS A 509 -11.14 11.42 23.07
N THR A 510 -9.92 11.92 22.87
CA THR A 510 -8.86 11.80 23.90
C THR A 510 -9.26 12.48 25.21
N GLU A 511 -9.87 13.68 25.12
CA GLU A 511 -10.41 14.39 26.27
C GLU A 511 -11.49 13.56 26.98
N PHE A 512 -12.42 12.97 26.23
CA PHE A 512 -13.46 12.09 26.76
C PHE A 512 -12.86 10.95 27.58
N ILE A 513 -11.89 10.21 27.04
CA ILE A 513 -11.23 9.10 27.76
C ILE A 513 -10.67 9.57 29.10
N SER A 514 -9.88 10.65 29.08
CA SER A 514 -9.22 11.17 30.28
C SER A 514 -10.20 11.69 31.34
N LYS A 515 -11.37 12.21 30.93
CA LYS A 515 -12.39 12.71 31.85
C LYS A 515 -13.23 11.60 32.48
N GLN A 516 -13.43 10.48 31.78
CA GLN A 516 -14.29 9.39 32.28
C GLN A 516 -13.54 8.44 33.22
N ILE A 517 -12.22 8.31 33.09
CA ILE A 517 -11.42 7.46 33.98
C ILE A 517 -11.11 8.25 35.28
N PRO A 518 -11.55 7.79 36.46
CA PRO A 518 -11.44 8.56 37.71
C PRO A 518 -10.01 8.97 38.10
N ASN A 519 -9.02 8.13 37.82
CA ASN A 519 -7.62 8.32 38.19
C ASN A 519 -6.73 8.56 36.97
N ALA A 520 -7.23 9.30 35.98
CA ALA A 520 -6.48 9.58 34.77
C ALA A 520 -5.69 10.90 34.82
N GLU A 521 -4.47 10.85 34.31
CA GLU A 521 -3.69 12.01 33.90
C GLU A 521 -3.68 12.11 32.37
N LYS A 522 -3.66 13.33 31.82
CA LYS A 522 -3.57 13.56 30.38
C LYS A 522 -2.29 14.32 30.02
N ARG A 523 -1.66 13.95 28.90
CA ARG A 523 -0.57 14.70 28.26
C ARG A 523 -0.83 14.82 26.76
N ILE A 524 -0.78 16.04 26.23
CA ILE A 524 -0.90 16.30 24.79
C ILE A 524 0.42 16.84 24.29
N TYR A 525 1.03 16.17 23.32
CA TYR A 525 2.33 16.55 22.78
C TYR A 525 2.17 17.51 21.61
N LYS A 526 2.86 18.64 21.70
CA LYS A 526 2.85 19.67 20.67
C LYS A 526 3.61 19.24 19.43
N ASP A 527 3.08 19.65 18.28
CA ASP A 527 3.65 19.34 16.98
C ASP A 527 3.91 17.84 16.79
N THR A 528 2.96 17.01 17.18
CA THR A 528 3.13 15.55 17.18
C THR A 528 1.88 14.89 16.63
N THR A 529 2.05 13.92 15.74
CA THR A 529 0.95 13.16 15.14
C THR A 529 0.66 11.89 15.96
N HIS A 530 -0.04 10.92 15.37
CA HIS A 530 -0.24 9.59 15.98
C HIS A 530 1.07 8.83 16.25
N MET A 531 2.20 9.27 15.67
CA MET A 531 3.49 8.56 15.71
C MET A 531 4.34 8.95 16.94
N VAL A 532 3.68 9.19 18.08
CA VAL A 532 4.31 9.66 19.34
C VAL A 532 5.57 8.86 19.74
N PRO A 533 5.59 7.50 19.71
CA PRO A 533 6.79 6.74 20.09
C PRO A 533 8.01 7.03 19.22
N PHE A 534 7.80 7.52 17.99
CA PHE A 534 8.85 7.82 17.04
C PHE A 534 9.20 9.31 16.99
N GLU A 535 8.20 10.19 17.10
CA GLU A 535 8.38 11.63 16.96
C GLU A 535 8.88 12.30 18.25
N LYS A 536 8.45 11.81 19.42
CA LYS A 536 8.82 12.36 20.74
C LYS A 536 9.30 11.25 21.70
N PRO A 537 10.27 10.41 21.30
CA PRO A 537 10.70 9.24 22.06
C PRO A 537 11.24 9.62 23.45
N ASP A 538 12.07 10.65 23.55
CA ASP A 538 12.67 11.08 24.82
C ASP A 538 11.63 11.63 25.80
N GLN A 539 10.70 12.46 25.30
CA GLN A 539 9.61 13.00 26.12
C GLN A 539 8.67 11.88 26.57
N LEU A 540 8.32 10.96 25.66
CA LEU A 540 7.51 9.80 25.98
C LEU A 540 8.16 8.92 27.05
N ASN A 541 9.46 8.61 26.89
CA ASN A 541 10.21 7.81 27.85
C ASN A 541 10.25 8.48 29.23
N ALA A 542 10.49 9.79 29.28
CA ALA A 542 10.52 10.54 30.53
C ALA A 542 9.15 10.54 31.23
N ASP A 543 8.06 10.76 30.49
CA ASP A 543 6.70 10.74 31.04
C ASP A 543 6.29 9.34 31.51
N ILE A 544 6.63 8.28 30.77
CA ILE A 544 6.39 6.89 31.19
C ILE A 544 7.14 6.62 32.51
N LEU A 545 8.43 6.94 32.59
CA LEU A 545 9.23 6.72 33.80
C LEU A 545 8.70 7.56 34.97
N SER A 546 8.35 8.82 34.74
CA SER A 546 7.80 9.69 35.78
C SER A 546 6.45 9.20 36.30
N PHE A 547 5.61 8.65 35.43
CA PHE A 547 4.29 8.15 35.82
C PHE A 547 4.38 6.78 36.48
N LEU A 548 5.26 5.89 36.01
CA LEU A 548 5.46 4.57 36.60
C LEU A 548 6.20 4.64 37.94
N GLY A 549 7.17 5.53 38.06
CA GLY A 549 7.93 5.77 39.29
C GLY A 549 7.04 6.13 40.48
N LYS A 550 7.54 5.87 41.69
CA LYS A 550 7.04 6.48 42.93
C LYS A 550 7.88 7.73 43.22
N LYS A 551 7.24 8.72 43.85
CA LYS A 551 7.94 9.76 44.61
C LYS A 551 8.89 9.15 45.62
#